data_AF-A0AAW0A5N9-F1
#
_entry.id   AF-A0AAW0A5N9-F1
#
_cell.length_a   1.000
_cell.length_b   1.000
_cell.length_c   1.000
_cell.angle_alpha   90.00
_cell.angle_beta   90.00
_cell.angle_gamma   90.00
#
_symmetry.space_group_name_H-M   'P 1'
#
loop_
_entity.id
_entity.type
_entity.pdbx_description
1 polymer ?
#
loop_
_entity_poly.entity_id
_entity_poly.type
_entity_poly.pdbx_seq_one_letter_code
_entity_poly.pdbx_strand_id
1 'polypeptide(L)'
;MTAKTRNISFCILAGTRVSLFNRINSQTVRTKYMTIDHAQLCASSLEWSDFSLVSRASDPPSIGAVVGISFQSSYLTFVPGGPQLMGYGCSIILSDAHSGISTPPLIIRKVVKGGVSPDEGGLSPRIRGEVKDGVHVVTDDVDDYLCWTIVGISKFQYTFFDAFGQINTIPDMPITPFPTLFTAPVYRQTNNTLELVIANFCYTDPTTAAHTPLDVYLGNLGPLRHRVYQVTQPGPSTNIAPFVNGTGGSVVVDTPDLTATFP
;
A
#
# COMPACT_ATOMS: atom_id res chain seq x y z
N MET A 1 25.49 -0.84 -3.63
CA MET A 1 24.74 -0.28 -4.78
C MET A 1 24.21 1.09 -4.37
N THR A 2 24.72 2.17 -4.96
CA THR A 2 24.02 3.47 -5.00
C THR A 2 22.95 3.29 -6.05
N ALA A 3 21.72 3.02 -5.64
CA ALA A 3 20.61 3.05 -6.59
C ALA A 3 20.54 4.51 -7.08
N LYS A 4 21.09 4.76 -8.28
CA LYS A 4 20.61 5.88 -9.09
C LYS A 4 19.16 5.53 -9.34
N THR A 5 18.26 6.13 -8.59
CA THR A 5 16.81 5.91 -8.64
C THR A 5 16.33 6.23 -10.04
N ARG A 6 16.34 5.22 -10.92
CA ARG A 6 15.86 5.32 -12.30
C ARG A 6 14.36 5.05 -12.40
N ASN A 7 13.75 4.53 -11.33
CA ASN A 7 12.33 4.24 -11.26
C ASN A 7 11.83 4.44 -9.82
N ILE A 8 10.91 5.38 -9.67
CA ILE A 8 10.41 5.88 -8.38
C ILE A 8 9.22 5.07 -7.84
N SER A 9 8.70 4.11 -8.62
CA SER A 9 7.74 3.11 -8.13
C SER A 9 8.33 2.20 -7.04
N PHE A 10 9.65 2.22 -6.87
CA PHE A 10 10.38 1.50 -5.83
C PHE A 10 10.71 2.37 -4.60
N CYS A 11 10.32 3.64 -4.59
CA CYS A 11 10.57 4.53 -3.47
C CYS A 11 9.62 4.23 -2.30
N ILE A 12 10.13 4.31 -1.08
CA ILE A 12 9.34 4.19 0.15
C ILE A 12 8.98 5.61 0.59
N LEU A 13 7.69 5.89 0.68
CA LEU A 13 7.17 7.19 1.06
C LEU A 13 6.52 7.12 2.44
N ALA A 14 6.52 8.24 3.17
CA ALA A 14 5.74 8.35 4.39
C ALA A 14 4.26 8.05 4.11
N GLY A 15 3.63 7.30 5.00
CA GLY A 15 2.25 6.83 4.88
C GLY A 15 2.07 5.54 4.07
N THR A 16 3.10 5.05 3.38
CA THR A 16 3.04 3.75 2.70
C THR A 16 3.15 2.59 3.68
N ARG A 17 2.70 1.41 3.24
CA ARG A 17 2.84 0.17 4.00
C ARG A 17 4.12 -0.55 3.58
N VAL A 18 4.83 -1.08 4.56
CA VAL A 18 6.06 -1.84 4.37
C VAL A 18 6.03 -3.14 5.17
N SER A 19 6.84 -4.10 4.74
CA SER A 19 7.22 -5.24 5.57
C SER A 19 8.74 -5.36 5.61
N LEU A 20 9.26 -6.02 6.62
CA LEU A 20 10.69 -6.22 6.82
C LEU A 20 11.00 -7.70 6.91
N PHE A 21 12.08 -8.13 6.27
CA PHE A 21 12.60 -9.49 6.40
C PHE A 21 14.11 -9.52 6.49
N ASN A 22 14.64 -10.50 7.21
CA ASN A 22 16.06 -10.80 7.32
C ASN A 22 16.32 -12.19 6.70
N ARG A 23 17.39 -12.31 5.90
CA ARG A 23 17.78 -13.56 5.24
C ARG A 23 19.27 -13.84 5.47
N ILE A 24 19.57 -14.52 6.57
CA ILE A 24 20.94 -14.87 6.98
C ILE A 24 21.61 -15.75 5.92
N ASN A 25 22.85 -15.40 5.53
CA ASN A 25 23.65 -16.13 4.54
C ASN A 25 22.96 -16.36 3.18
N SER A 26 21.99 -15.51 2.81
CA SER A 26 21.20 -15.69 1.58
C SER A 26 20.44 -17.03 1.49
N GLN A 27 20.11 -17.69 2.61
CA GLN A 27 19.34 -18.95 2.63
C GLN A 27 17.84 -18.72 2.87
N THR A 28 16.96 -19.26 2.03
CA THR A 28 15.49 -19.05 2.16
C THR A 28 14.90 -19.64 3.44
N VAL A 29 15.39 -20.80 3.88
CA VAL A 29 14.89 -21.52 5.08
C VAL A 29 15.12 -20.73 6.37
N ARG A 30 16.12 -19.84 6.40
CA ARG A 30 16.45 -19.02 7.57
C ARG A 30 15.77 -17.66 7.58
N THR A 31 14.82 -17.42 6.66
CA THR A 31 14.16 -16.12 6.56
C THR A 31 13.35 -15.86 7.82
N LYS A 32 13.55 -14.68 8.38
CA LYS A 32 12.75 -14.13 9.46
C LYS A 32 12.03 -12.89 8.96
N TYR A 33 10.75 -12.79 9.27
CA TYR A 33 9.92 -11.65 8.96
C TYR A 33 9.64 -10.88 10.23
N MET A 34 9.54 -9.56 10.12
CA MET A 34 9.19 -8.72 11.25
C MET A 34 7.69 -8.82 11.50
N THR A 35 7.35 -9.10 12.75
CA THR A 35 5.97 -9.24 13.24
C THR A 35 5.79 -8.46 14.52
N ILE A 36 4.55 -8.40 14.98
CA ILE A 36 4.22 -7.93 16.32
C ILE A 36 3.71 -9.10 17.14
N ASP A 37 4.25 -9.24 18.35
CA ASP A 37 3.77 -10.17 19.35
C ASP A 37 3.86 -9.53 20.74
N HIS A 38 2.88 -9.77 21.61
CA HIS A 38 2.84 -9.22 22.98
C HIS A 38 3.20 -7.72 23.10
N ALA A 39 2.65 -6.87 22.22
CA ALA A 39 2.96 -5.44 22.19
C ALA A 39 4.41 -5.05 21.84
N GLN A 40 5.17 -5.96 21.24
CA GLN A 40 6.58 -5.76 20.88
C GLN A 40 6.84 -6.21 19.44
N LEU A 41 7.86 -5.63 18.82
CA LEU A 41 8.39 -6.17 17.58
C LEU A 41 9.12 -7.47 17.85
N CYS A 42 8.84 -8.47 17.03
CA CYS A 42 9.52 -9.77 17.08
C CYS A 42 9.82 -10.28 15.67
N ALA A 43 10.60 -11.35 15.60
CA ALA A 43 11.00 -11.99 14.35
C ALA A 43 10.31 -13.36 14.24
N SER A 44 9.45 -13.53 13.24
CA SER A 44 8.72 -14.77 12.96
C SER A 44 9.27 -15.49 11.72
N SER A 45 9.08 -16.81 11.65
CA SER A 45 9.36 -17.60 10.43
C SER A 45 8.11 -17.93 9.62
N LEU A 46 6.92 -17.65 10.16
CA LEU A 46 5.65 -18.12 9.59
C LEU A 46 4.80 -16.95 9.08
N GLU A 47 4.91 -15.80 9.72
CA GLU A 47 4.03 -14.66 9.50
C GLU A 47 4.85 -13.39 9.34
N TRP A 48 4.26 -12.38 8.72
CA TRP A 48 4.84 -11.06 8.51
C TRP A 48 3.76 -10.00 8.78
N SER A 49 4.17 -8.86 9.32
CA SER A 49 3.25 -7.73 9.58
C SER A 49 3.35 -6.66 8.49
N ASP A 50 2.24 -5.94 8.29
CA ASP A 50 2.11 -4.79 7.39
C ASP A 50 2.19 -3.46 8.15
N PHE A 51 3.41 -2.93 8.28
CA PHE A 51 3.65 -1.69 9.02
C PHE A 51 3.34 -0.46 8.17
N SER A 52 2.52 0.44 8.68
CA SER A 52 2.44 1.82 8.23
C SER A 52 3.69 2.58 8.64
N LEU A 53 4.31 3.25 7.68
CA LEU A 53 5.57 3.96 7.88
C LEU A 53 5.32 5.45 8.11
N VAL A 54 5.63 5.95 9.29
CA VAL A 54 5.34 7.33 9.72
C VAL A 54 6.64 8.11 9.86
N SER A 55 6.64 9.35 9.34
CA SER A 55 7.75 10.28 9.52
C SER A 55 7.66 11.04 10.83
N ARG A 56 8.79 11.25 11.49
CA ARG A 56 8.86 12.12 12.66
C ARG A 56 9.05 13.58 12.21
N ALA A 57 8.12 14.44 12.60
CA ALA A 57 8.08 15.86 12.23
C ALA A 57 9.29 16.71 12.66
N SER A 58 10.21 16.17 13.48
CA SER A 58 11.38 16.88 14.00
C SER A 58 12.66 16.67 13.18
N ASP A 59 12.61 15.89 12.10
CA ASP A 59 13.72 15.86 11.15
C ASP A 59 13.79 17.23 10.45
N PRO A 60 14.98 17.86 10.30
CA PRO A 60 15.11 19.06 9.47
C PRO A 60 14.48 18.76 8.10
N PRO A 61 13.86 19.72 7.40
CA PRO A 61 13.18 19.47 6.13
C PRO A 61 14.13 18.76 5.16
N SER A 62 14.09 17.44 5.19
CA SER A 62 15.04 16.58 4.50
C SER A 62 14.62 16.66 3.07
N ILE A 63 15.39 17.41 2.26
CA ILE A 63 15.32 17.55 0.82
C ILE A 63 14.07 16.88 0.22
N GLY A 64 12.95 17.61 0.31
CA GLY A 64 11.83 17.46 -0.60
C GLY A 64 10.74 16.44 -0.26
N ALA A 65 9.60 17.00 0.13
CA ALA A 65 8.29 16.41 -0.12
C ALA A 65 8.05 16.23 -1.63
N VAL A 66 7.52 15.08 -2.06
CA VAL A 66 7.32 14.75 -3.49
C VAL A 66 5.88 15.07 -3.89
N VAL A 67 5.65 15.92 -4.89
CA VAL A 67 4.32 16.07 -5.52
C VAL A 67 4.46 15.90 -7.03
N GLY A 68 3.90 14.81 -7.54
CA GLY A 68 3.67 14.59 -8.97
C GLY A 68 4.77 13.82 -9.70
N ILE A 69 4.33 12.84 -10.49
CA ILE A 69 5.14 12.07 -11.44
C ILE A 69 4.58 12.41 -12.82
N SER A 70 5.33 13.11 -13.67
CA SER A 70 4.98 13.12 -15.09
C SER A 70 5.66 11.93 -15.74
N PHE A 71 4.88 11.01 -16.32
CA PHE A 71 5.38 9.79 -16.99
C PHE A 71 6.31 10.08 -18.18
N GLN A 72 6.48 11.37 -18.54
CA GLN A 72 7.35 11.85 -19.61
C GLN A 72 8.73 12.29 -19.13
N SER A 73 8.99 12.49 -17.83
CA SER A 73 10.28 13.01 -17.36
C SER A 73 10.78 12.29 -16.11
N SER A 74 11.93 11.64 -16.24
CA SER A 74 12.61 10.78 -15.26
C SER A 74 13.26 11.52 -14.08
N TYR A 75 12.76 12.70 -13.70
CA TYR A 75 13.32 13.54 -12.64
C TYR A 75 12.31 13.76 -11.49
N LEU A 76 12.80 13.76 -10.26
CA LEU A 76 12.00 14.06 -9.06
C LEU A 76 11.80 15.58 -8.91
N THR A 77 10.56 16.04 -8.87
CA THR A 77 10.20 17.41 -8.47
C THR A 77 9.77 17.45 -7.01
N PHE A 78 10.50 18.23 -6.23
CA PHE A 78 10.24 18.42 -4.81
C PHE A 78 9.38 19.67 -4.60
N VAL A 79 8.21 19.51 -3.98
CA VAL A 79 7.26 20.59 -3.72
C VAL A 79 6.85 20.54 -2.24
N PRO A 80 6.79 21.69 -1.55
CA PRO A 80 6.30 21.74 -0.18
C PRO A 80 4.89 21.13 -0.04
N GLY A 81 4.71 20.18 0.89
CA GLY A 81 3.39 19.61 1.26
C GLY A 81 3.05 18.23 0.66
N GLY A 82 3.89 17.64 -0.19
CA GLY A 82 3.74 16.26 -0.66
C GLY A 82 4.22 15.16 0.31
N PRO A 83 3.93 13.87 0.03
CA PRO A 83 4.48 12.75 0.78
C PRO A 83 6.01 12.78 0.82
N GLN A 84 6.57 12.62 2.01
CA GLN A 84 8.01 12.65 2.25
C GLN A 84 8.67 11.35 1.78
N LEU A 85 9.82 11.46 1.11
CA LEU A 85 10.65 10.31 0.76
C LEU A 85 11.40 9.82 2.00
N MET A 86 11.36 8.51 2.24
CA MET A 86 11.93 7.89 3.43
C MET A 86 13.25 7.22 3.06
N GLY A 87 14.30 8.03 3.09
CA GLY A 87 15.66 7.64 2.75
C GLY A 87 16.49 7.20 3.95
N TYR A 88 17.75 6.85 3.68
CA TYR A 88 18.74 6.66 4.74
C TYR A 88 18.91 7.98 5.53
N GLY A 89 19.10 7.87 6.85
CA GLY A 89 19.17 8.98 7.79
C GLY A 89 17.83 9.44 8.36
N CYS A 90 16.70 9.12 7.72
CA CYS A 90 15.38 9.52 8.21
C CYS A 90 15.00 8.80 9.51
N SER A 91 14.38 9.54 10.44
CA SER A 91 13.74 9.00 11.63
C SER A 91 12.31 8.55 11.31
N ILE A 92 12.04 7.26 11.49
CA ILE A 92 10.76 6.63 11.17
C ILE A 92 10.13 5.99 12.40
N ILE A 93 8.82 5.84 12.35
CA ILE A 93 8.05 5.00 13.27
C ILE A 93 7.35 3.94 12.42
N LEU A 94 7.50 2.67 12.81
CA LEU A 94 6.72 1.58 12.24
C LEU A 94 5.49 1.38 13.11
N SER A 95 4.30 1.42 12.51
CA SER A 95 3.03 1.29 13.21
C SER A 95 2.18 0.21 12.56
N ASP A 96 1.62 -0.71 13.34
CA ASP A 96 0.64 -1.67 12.84
C ASP A 96 -0.78 -1.14 13.04
N ALA A 97 -1.52 -1.04 11.94
CA ALA A 97 -2.88 -0.54 11.95
C ALA A 97 -3.87 -1.50 12.63
N HIS A 98 -3.59 -2.81 12.68
CA HIS A 98 -4.51 -3.77 13.29
C HIS A 98 -4.40 -3.73 14.81
N SER A 99 -3.19 -3.79 15.34
CA SER A 99 -2.98 -3.80 16.79
C SER A 99 -2.79 -2.41 17.42
N GLY A 100 -2.51 -1.38 16.62
CA GLY A 100 -2.18 -0.02 17.08
C GLY A 100 -0.77 0.12 17.66
N ILE A 101 0.02 -0.96 17.67
CA ILE A 101 1.35 -0.97 18.25
C ILE A 101 2.32 -0.21 17.33
N SER A 102 3.11 0.66 17.94
CA SER A 102 4.11 1.46 17.24
C SER A 102 5.47 1.32 17.88
N THR A 103 6.51 1.34 17.07
CA THR A 103 7.88 1.27 17.56
C THR A 103 8.29 2.59 18.22
N PRO A 104 9.32 2.57 19.07
CA PRO A 104 10.14 3.76 19.29
C PRO A 104 10.70 4.29 17.95
N PRO A 105 11.14 5.55 17.88
CA PRO A 105 11.78 6.10 16.70
C PRO A 105 12.98 5.27 16.25
N LEU A 106 13.02 4.89 14.97
CA LEU A 106 14.09 4.15 14.33
C LEU A 106 14.78 5.04 13.29
N ILE A 107 16.07 4.81 13.02
CA ILE A 107 16.79 5.51 11.95
C ILE A 107 17.10 4.51 10.84
N ILE A 108 16.71 4.83 9.61
CA ILE A 108 17.05 3.99 8.47
C ILE A 108 18.54 4.16 8.17
N ARG A 109 19.34 3.11 8.32
CA ARG A 109 20.76 3.14 7.97
C ARG A 109 21.08 2.12 6.90
N LYS A 110 21.99 2.51 6.01
CA LYS A 110 22.48 1.63 4.95
C LYS A 110 23.53 0.69 5.52
N VAL A 111 23.40 -0.61 5.26
CA VAL A 111 24.44 -1.60 5.59
C VAL A 111 25.19 -2.01 4.33
N VAL A 112 26.52 -2.04 4.40
CA VAL A 112 27.42 -2.45 3.33
C VAL A 112 28.47 -3.41 3.88
N LYS A 113 28.54 -4.62 3.34
CA LYS A 113 29.54 -5.65 3.71
C LYS A 113 29.61 -5.94 5.22
N GLY A 114 28.45 -6.02 5.87
CA GLY A 114 28.38 -6.30 7.31
C GLY A 114 28.73 -5.09 8.18
N GLY A 115 28.85 -3.89 7.64
CA GLY A 115 29.01 -2.67 8.42
C GLY A 115 27.97 -1.60 8.09
N VAL A 116 27.63 -0.75 9.06
CA VAL A 116 26.82 0.45 8.78
C VAL A 116 27.64 1.40 7.93
N SER A 117 27.08 1.85 6.81
CA SER A 117 27.67 2.92 6.01
C SER A 117 27.74 4.17 6.90
N PRO A 118 28.91 4.76 7.11
CA PRO A 118 28.99 6.05 7.78
C PRO A 118 28.19 7.05 6.95
N ASP A 119 27.21 7.69 7.58
CA ASP A 119 26.50 8.85 7.05
C ASP A 119 26.82 10.01 8.01
N GLU A 120 26.96 11.24 7.49
CA GLU A 120 27.67 12.42 8.04
C GLU A 120 27.30 12.94 9.47
N GLY A 121 26.61 12.19 10.34
CA GLY A 121 26.11 12.79 11.60
C GLY A 121 25.71 11.88 12.76
N GLY A 122 26.28 10.68 12.94
CA GLY A 122 25.90 9.84 14.09
C GLY A 122 27.05 9.05 14.71
N LEU A 123 27.37 9.34 15.98
CA LEU A 123 28.28 8.56 16.82
C LEU A 123 27.49 7.45 17.56
N SER A 124 27.86 6.18 17.40
CA SER A 124 27.40 5.06 18.27
C SER A 124 28.25 3.77 18.02
N PRO A 125 28.11 2.64 18.75
CA PRO A 125 29.19 2.16 19.59
C PRO A 125 29.68 0.75 19.17
N ARG A 126 30.79 0.69 18.43
CA ARG A 126 31.88 -0.32 18.52
C ARG A 126 32.87 -0.04 17.40
N ILE A 127 33.88 0.77 17.74
CA ILE A 127 34.88 1.26 16.80
C ILE A 127 35.90 0.15 16.56
N ARG A 128 35.88 -0.47 15.38
CA ARG A 128 37.05 -1.19 14.86
C ARG A 128 37.83 -0.23 13.96
N GLY A 129 38.87 0.39 14.50
CA GLY A 129 39.73 1.28 13.73
C GLY A 129 40.62 0.46 12.80
N GLU A 130 40.42 0.57 11.49
CA GLU A 130 41.42 0.16 10.50
C GLU A 130 42.03 1.40 9.85
N VAL A 131 43.36 1.48 9.86
CA VAL A 131 44.12 2.48 9.11
C VAL A 131 44.35 1.91 7.72
N LYS A 132 43.69 2.48 6.71
CA LYS A 132 43.96 2.15 5.31
C LYS A 132 44.36 3.44 4.60
N ASP A 133 45.54 3.43 3.99
CA ASP A 133 46.10 4.57 3.25
C ASP A 133 46.20 5.88 4.06
N GLY A 134 46.55 5.79 5.35
CA GLY A 134 46.70 6.97 6.23
C GLY A 134 45.38 7.62 6.67
N VAL A 135 44.23 7.05 6.28
CA VAL A 135 42.90 7.49 6.70
C VAL A 135 42.32 6.47 7.68
N HIS A 136 41.91 6.93 8.87
CA HIS A 136 41.14 6.12 9.80
C HIS A 136 39.73 5.94 9.23
N VAL A 137 39.43 4.75 8.71
CA VAL A 137 38.07 4.40 8.29
C VAL A 137 37.39 3.70 9.46
N VAL A 138 36.51 4.42 10.14
CA VAL A 138 35.64 3.84 11.17
C VAL A 138 34.47 3.18 10.46
N THR A 139 34.40 1.85 10.51
CA THR A 139 33.23 1.09 10.05
C THR A 139 32.63 0.38 11.25
N ASP A 140 31.33 0.59 11.48
CA ASP A 140 30.60 -0.06 12.56
C ASP A 140 30.17 -1.45 12.07
N ASP A 141 30.85 -2.51 12.51
CA ASP A 141 30.47 -3.89 12.19
C ASP A 141 29.09 -4.23 12.79
N VAL A 142 28.24 -4.89 12.00
CA VAL A 142 26.86 -5.27 12.32
C VAL A 142 26.65 -6.73 11.97
N ASP A 143 26.17 -7.49 12.94
CA ASP A 143 25.83 -8.89 12.72
C ASP A 143 24.67 -9.05 11.73
N ASP A 144 24.73 -10.09 10.89
CA ASP A 144 23.76 -10.35 9.83
C ASP A 144 22.30 -10.39 10.31
N TYR A 145 22.05 -10.84 11.55
CA TYR A 145 20.71 -10.93 12.10
C TYR A 145 20.08 -9.56 12.44
N LEU A 146 20.89 -8.49 12.47
CA LEU A 146 20.44 -7.11 12.65
C LEU A 146 20.13 -6.41 11.31
N CYS A 147 20.42 -7.06 10.18
CA CYS A 147 20.26 -6.49 8.84
C CYS A 147 18.87 -6.80 8.25
N TRP A 148 17.98 -5.82 8.20
CA TRP A 148 16.62 -6.03 7.66
C TRP A 148 16.46 -5.42 6.26
N THR A 149 15.84 -6.20 5.37
CA THR A 149 15.40 -5.72 4.05
C THR A 149 13.99 -5.18 4.19
N ILE A 150 13.79 -3.93 3.75
CA ILE A 150 12.48 -3.28 3.73
C ILE A 150 11.87 -3.36 2.34
N VAL A 151 10.59 -3.70 2.26
CA VAL A 151 9.84 -3.79 1.00
C VAL A 151 8.51 -3.06 1.11
N GLY A 152 8.13 -2.32 0.07
CA GLY A 152 6.78 -1.76 -0.05
C GLY A 152 5.76 -2.86 -0.34
N ILE A 153 4.59 -2.78 0.28
CA ILE A 153 3.52 -3.77 0.15
C ILE A 153 2.17 -3.09 -0.12
N SER A 154 1.27 -3.84 -0.76
CA SER A 154 -0.12 -3.44 -1.02
C SER A 154 -1.05 -4.56 -0.60
N LYS A 155 -2.19 -4.20 0.00
CA LYS A 155 -3.24 -5.14 0.40
C LYS A 155 -4.47 -4.95 -0.49
N PHE A 156 -4.96 -6.05 -1.04
CA PHE A 156 -6.24 -6.12 -1.75
C PHE A 156 -7.16 -7.01 -0.92
N GLN A 157 -8.38 -6.55 -0.65
CA GLN A 157 -9.35 -7.27 0.17
C GLN A 157 -10.69 -7.30 -0.55
N TYR A 158 -11.27 -8.49 -0.64
CA TYR A 158 -12.57 -8.73 -1.25
C TYR A 158 -13.47 -9.42 -0.24
N THR A 159 -14.75 -9.06 -0.24
CA THR A 159 -15.75 -9.66 0.64
C THR A 159 -16.88 -10.17 -0.24
N PHE A 160 -17.36 -11.37 0.01
CA PHE A 160 -18.49 -11.95 -0.69
C PHE A 160 -19.39 -12.70 0.29
N PHE A 161 -20.65 -12.82 -0.06
CA PHE A 161 -21.63 -13.61 0.68
C PHE A 161 -22.59 -14.22 -0.34
N ASP A 162 -22.84 -15.52 -0.21
CA ASP A 162 -23.84 -16.21 -1.02
C ASP A 162 -25.18 -16.18 -0.27
N ALA A 163 -26.08 -15.31 -0.72
CA ALA A 163 -27.36 -15.06 -0.05
C ALA A 163 -28.43 -16.12 -0.33
N PHE A 164 -28.28 -16.88 -1.42
CA PHE A 164 -29.33 -17.78 -1.93
C PHE A 164 -28.82 -19.20 -2.21
N GLY A 165 -27.52 -19.46 -2.02
CA GLY A 165 -26.91 -20.76 -2.21
C GLY A 165 -27.46 -21.84 -1.29
N GLN A 166 -27.45 -23.07 -1.78
CA GLN A 166 -27.72 -24.23 -0.94
C GLN A 166 -26.52 -24.49 -0.01
N ILE A 167 -26.80 -24.96 1.20
CA ILE A 167 -25.77 -25.32 2.17
C ILE A 167 -24.89 -26.41 1.55
N ASN A 168 -23.57 -26.19 1.54
CA ASN A 168 -22.54 -27.11 1.02
C ASN A 168 -22.50 -27.30 -0.51
N THR A 169 -23.11 -26.42 -1.31
CA THR A 169 -22.92 -26.42 -2.77
C THR A 169 -22.03 -25.27 -3.22
N ILE A 170 -21.12 -25.53 -4.16
CA ILE A 170 -20.32 -24.49 -4.80
C ILE A 170 -21.21 -23.77 -5.83
N PRO A 171 -21.24 -22.43 -5.89
CA PRO A 171 -21.98 -21.71 -6.92
C PRO A 171 -21.51 -22.07 -8.33
N ASP A 172 -22.44 -22.23 -9.27
CA ASP A 172 -22.13 -22.51 -10.67
C ASP A 172 -21.50 -21.31 -11.38
N MET A 173 -21.76 -20.10 -10.90
CA MET A 173 -21.20 -18.86 -11.43
C MET A 173 -19.91 -18.50 -10.70
N PRO A 174 -18.84 -18.10 -11.41
CA PRO A 174 -17.62 -17.63 -10.76
C PRO A 174 -17.90 -16.35 -9.98
N ILE A 175 -17.39 -16.27 -8.75
CA ILE A 175 -17.47 -15.07 -7.91
C ILE A 175 -16.53 -13.94 -8.35
N THR A 176 -15.66 -14.22 -9.34
CA THR A 176 -14.70 -13.28 -9.91
C THR A 176 -15.09 -12.89 -11.34
N PRO A 177 -14.76 -11.67 -11.79
CA PRO A 177 -13.99 -10.64 -11.09
C PRO A 177 -14.81 -9.91 -10.02
N PHE A 178 -14.19 -9.59 -8.89
CA PHE A 178 -14.86 -8.82 -7.83
C PHE A 178 -15.06 -7.36 -8.25
N PRO A 179 -16.23 -6.76 -7.95
CA PRO A 179 -16.44 -5.34 -8.14
C PRO A 179 -15.54 -4.54 -7.18
N THR A 180 -14.82 -3.55 -7.72
CA THR A 180 -13.91 -2.70 -6.94
C THR A 180 -14.31 -1.25 -7.05
N LEU A 181 -14.67 -0.63 -5.92
CA LEU A 181 -14.90 0.81 -5.81
C LEU A 181 -13.57 1.55 -5.80
N PHE A 182 -13.38 2.50 -6.72
CA PHE A 182 -12.19 3.36 -6.74
C PHE A 182 -12.34 4.59 -5.84
N THR A 183 -13.56 5.05 -5.65
CA THR A 183 -13.89 6.22 -4.83
C THR A 183 -15.07 5.90 -3.92
N ALA A 184 -15.12 6.58 -2.77
CA ALA A 184 -16.31 6.55 -1.94
C ALA A 184 -17.53 7.04 -2.75
N PRO A 185 -18.70 6.41 -2.62
CA PRO A 185 -19.92 6.90 -3.27
C PRO A 185 -20.26 8.33 -2.84
N VAL A 186 -20.66 9.17 -3.79
CA VAL A 186 -21.02 10.57 -3.58
C VAL A 186 -22.51 10.74 -3.76
N TYR A 187 -23.21 11.15 -2.71
CA TYR A 187 -24.64 11.40 -2.77
C TYR A 187 -24.93 12.84 -3.23
N ARG A 188 -25.75 12.99 -4.26
CA ARG A 188 -26.25 14.25 -4.77
C ARG A 188 -27.72 14.42 -4.38
N GLN A 189 -27.97 15.34 -3.46
CA GLN A 189 -29.32 15.63 -2.97
C GLN A 189 -30.23 16.24 -4.04
N THR A 190 -29.68 17.03 -4.96
CA THR A 190 -30.44 17.78 -5.98
C THR A 190 -31.32 16.90 -6.87
N ASN A 191 -30.87 15.68 -7.14
CA ASN A 191 -31.51 14.70 -8.00
C ASN A 191 -31.69 13.35 -7.29
N ASN A 192 -31.40 13.28 -5.99
CA ASN A 192 -31.44 12.06 -5.19
C ASN A 192 -30.67 10.89 -5.83
N THR A 193 -29.47 11.16 -6.36
CA THR A 193 -28.63 10.12 -7.00
C THR A 193 -27.34 9.88 -6.24
N LEU A 194 -26.89 8.62 -6.24
CA LEU A 194 -25.60 8.20 -5.74
C LEU A 194 -24.64 7.96 -6.92
N GLU A 195 -23.52 8.68 -6.96
CA GLU A 195 -22.49 8.53 -7.99
C GLU A 195 -21.29 7.74 -7.44
N LEU A 196 -20.80 6.78 -8.22
CA LEU A 196 -19.69 5.93 -7.81
C LEU A 196 -18.92 5.39 -9.02
N VAL A 197 -17.62 5.15 -8.85
CA VAL A 197 -16.74 4.62 -9.90
C VAL A 197 -16.34 3.20 -9.53
N ILE A 198 -16.73 2.23 -10.36
CA ILE A 198 -16.52 0.80 -10.14
C ILE A 198 -15.76 0.17 -11.32
N ALA A 199 -14.78 -0.69 -11.02
CA ALA A 199 -14.28 -1.70 -11.95
C ALA A 199 -15.04 -3.01 -11.78
N ASN A 200 -15.16 -3.78 -12.88
CA ASN A 200 -15.76 -5.11 -12.88
C ASN A 200 -17.24 -5.12 -12.44
N PHE A 201 -18.01 -4.13 -12.90
CA PHE A 201 -19.42 -3.98 -12.56
C PHE A 201 -20.35 -4.95 -13.31
N CYS A 202 -19.89 -5.55 -14.39
CA CYS A 202 -20.66 -6.55 -15.14
C CYS A 202 -20.02 -7.92 -14.97
N TYR A 203 -20.83 -8.93 -14.71
CA TYR A 203 -20.41 -10.31 -14.78
C TYR A 203 -20.60 -10.84 -16.21
N THR A 204 -19.79 -11.81 -16.60
CA THR A 204 -19.88 -12.51 -17.89
C THR A 204 -20.31 -13.94 -17.65
N ASP A 205 -21.41 -14.36 -18.26
CA ASP A 205 -21.84 -15.76 -18.24
C ASP A 205 -20.82 -16.64 -18.96
N PRO A 206 -20.22 -17.65 -18.29
CA PRO A 206 -19.21 -18.51 -18.90
C PRO A 206 -19.77 -19.38 -20.03
N THR A 207 -21.09 -19.63 -20.05
CA THR A 207 -21.77 -20.48 -21.03
C THR A 207 -22.33 -19.68 -22.20
N THR A 208 -22.99 -18.56 -21.92
CA THR A 208 -23.64 -17.75 -22.97
C THR A 208 -22.80 -16.56 -23.44
N ALA A 209 -21.71 -16.24 -22.73
CA ALA A 209 -20.92 -15.01 -22.90
C ALA A 209 -21.74 -13.72 -22.74
N ALA A 210 -22.96 -13.81 -22.17
CA ALA A 210 -23.79 -12.66 -21.90
C ALA A 210 -23.17 -11.81 -20.78
N HIS A 211 -23.17 -10.49 -20.97
CA HIS A 211 -22.75 -9.55 -19.93
C HIS A 211 -23.98 -9.01 -19.20
N THR A 212 -24.02 -9.17 -17.88
CA THR A 212 -25.11 -8.64 -17.04
C THR A 212 -24.53 -7.75 -15.95
N PRO A 213 -25.05 -6.52 -15.77
CA PRO A 213 -24.60 -5.64 -14.70
C PRO A 213 -24.97 -6.23 -13.33
N LEU A 214 -24.18 -5.90 -12.32
CA LEU A 214 -24.50 -6.24 -10.94
C LEU A 214 -25.68 -5.42 -10.43
N ASP A 215 -26.48 -6.04 -9.57
CA ASP A 215 -27.51 -5.33 -8.82
C ASP A 215 -26.88 -4.51 -7.69
N VAL A 216 -27.43 -3.32 -7.46
CA VAL A 216 -26.98 -2.41 -6.39
C VAL A 216 -28.04 -2.33 -5.31
N TYR A 217 -27.63 -2.48 -4.05
CA TYR A 217 -28.50 -2.39 -2.88
C TYR A 217 -27.97 -1.31 -1.92
N LEU A 218 -28.88 -0.59 -1.25
CA LEU A 218 -28.58 0.33 -0.15
C LEU A 218 -29.24 -0.20 1.12
N GLY A 219 -28.49 -0.95 1.92
CA GLY A 219 -29.05 -1.69 3.05
C GLY A 219 -30.04 -2.74 2.55
N ASN A 220 -31.30 -2.65 2.97
CA ASN A 220 -32.40 -3.51 2.52
C ASN A 220 -33.17 -2.95 1.30
N LEU A 221 -32.74 -1.82 0.73
CA LEU A 221 -33.37 -1.20 -0.43
C LEU A 221 -32.70 -1.68 -1.72
N GLY A 222 -33.44 -2.36 -2.59
CA GLY A 222 -32.96 -2.74 -3.93
C GLY A 222 -33.73 -3.92 -4.55
N PRO A 223 -33.33 -4.36 -5.75
CA PRO A 223 -32.23 -3.80 -6.55
C PRO A 223 -32.55 -2.38 -7.02
N LEU A 224 -31.61 -1.46 -6.85
CA LEU A 224 -31.75 -0.05 -7.21
C LEU A 224 -31.58 0.13 -8.72
N ARG A 225 -32.36 1.05 -9.29
CA ARG A 225 -32.20 1.45 -10.67
C ARG A 225 -30.87 2.18 -10.82
N HIS A 226 -30.11 1.81 -11.84
CA HIS A 226 -28.82 2.40 -12.09
C HIS A 226 -28.58 2.60 -13.59
N ARG A 227 -27.67 3.51 -13.89
CA ARG A 227 -27.17 3.80 -15.24
C ARG A 227 -25.67 3.66 -15.22
N VAL A 228 -25.15 2.87 -16.16
CA VAL A 228 -23.71 2.67 -16.32
C VAL A 228 -23.21 3.57 -17.44
N TYR A 229 -22.23 4.40 -17.11
CA TYR A 229 -21.51 5.24 -18.04
C TYR A 229 -20.08 4.71 -18.15
N GLN A 230 -19.64 4.40 -19.36
CA GLN A 230 -18.25 4.01 -19.56
C GLN A 230 -17.37 5.24 -19.44
N VAL A 231 -16.45 5.24 -18.48
CA VAL A 231 -15.45 6.30 -18.38
C VAL A 231 -14.34 5.93 -19.34
N THR A 232 -14.22 6.65 -20.46
CA THR A 232 -13.03 6.60 -21.30
C THR A 232 -11.84 6.94 -20.39
N GLN A 233 -10.84 6.06 -20.31
CA GLN A 233 -9.67 6.20 -19.42
C GLN A 233 -9.27 7.67 -19.25
N PRO A 234 -9.33 8.24 -18.03
CA PRO A 234 -8.67 9.51 -17.78
C PRO A 234 -7.19 9.32 -18.09
N GLY A 235 -6.56 10.32 -18.73
CA GLY A 235 -5.12 10.38 -18.91
C GLY A 235 -4.34 10.19 -17.60
N PRO A 236 -3.00 10.08 -17.65
CA PRO A 236 -2.16 9.42 -16.66
C PRO A 236 -2.09 10.19 -15.33
N SER A 237 -3.15 10.14 -14.53
CA SER A 237 -3.30 10.90 -13.29
C SER A 237 -4.16 10.18 -12.26
N THR A 238 -4.04 8.86 -12.17
CA THR A 238 -4.34 8.15 -10.92
C THR A 238 -3.19 7.16 -10.67
N ASN A 239 -2.54 7.28 -9.51
CA ASN A 239 -1.40 6.46 -9.12
C ASN A 239 -1.89 5.10 -8.58
N ILE A 240 -2.75 4.44 -9.34
CA ILE A 240 -3.26 3.10 -9.05
C ILE A 240 -2.56 2.18 -10.03
N ALA A 241 -1.75 1.26 -9.50
CA ALA A 241 -1.02 0.31 -10.30
C ALA A 241 -1.97 -0.44 -11.27
N PRO A 242 -1.55 -0.70 -12.52
CA PRO A 242 -2.36 -1.38 -13.53
C PRO A 242 -2.34 -2.89 -13.25
N PHE A 243 -3.03 -3.32 -12.19
CA PHE A 243 -3.23 -4.76 -11.92
C PHE A 243 -4.66 -5.23 -12.21
N VAL A 244 -5.53 -4.35 -12.68
CA VAL A 244 -6.90 -4.70 -13.09
C VAL A 244 -7.09 -4.31 -14.56
N ASN A 245 -7.04 -5.29 -15.46
CA ASN A 245 -7.36 -5.12 -16.89
C ASN A 245 -8.87 -4.89 -17.15
N GLY A 246 -9.62 -4.42 -16.15
CA GLY A 246 -11.05 -4.17 -16.23
C GLY A 246 -11.31 -2.76 -16.74
N THR A 247 -12.17 -2.63 -17.75
CA THR A 247 -12.74 -1.35 -18.18
C THR A 247 -13.50 -0.72 -17.01
N GLY A 248 -13.00 0.40 -16.47
CA GLY A 248 -13.69 1.15 -15.42
C GLY A 248 -14.98 1.79 -15.93
N GLY A 249 -16.06 1.67 -15.18
CA GLY A 249 -17.33 2.34 -15.44
C GLY A 249 -17.70 3.27 -14.29
N SER A 250 -18.29 4.42 -14.61
CA SER A 250 -18.99 5.26 -13.64
C SER A 250 -20.43 4.79 -13.59
N VAL A 251 -20.94 4.47 -12.42
CA VAL A 251 -22.33 4.08 -12.21
C VAL A 251 -23.03 5.19 -11.45
N VAL A 252 -24.18 5.62 -11.96
CA VAL A 252 -25.10 6.53 -11.26
C VAL A 252 -26.30 5.70 -10.84
N VAL A 253 -26.58 5.69 -9.54
CA VAL A 253 -27.66 4.91 -8.94
C VAL A 253 -28.74 5.88 -8.47
N ASP A 254 -29.97 5.67 -8.92
CA ASP A 254 -31.12 6.47 -8.50
C ASP A 254 -31.58 5.95 -7.12
N THR A 255 -31.62 6.83 -6.11
CA THR A 255 -32.13 6.43 -4.79
C THR A 255 -33.64 6.67 -4.73
N PRO A 256 -34.44 5.76 -4.13
CA PRO A 256 -35.86 5.99 -3.95
C PRO A 256 -36.07 7.21 -3.05
N ASP A 257 -37.11 7.99 -3.36
CA ASP A 257 -37.54 9.14 -2.55
C ASP A 257 -37.90 8.65 -1.15
N LEU A 258 -37.14 9.04 -0.13
CA LEU A 258 -37.31 8.60 1.26
C LEU A 258 -38.52 9.26 1.96
N THR A 259 -39.42 9.89 1.21
CA THR A 259 -40.66 10.50 1.73
C THR A 259 -41.83 9.52 1.85
N ALA A 260 -41.62 8.21 1.67
CA ALA A 260 -42.63 7.21 1.98
C ALA A 260 -42.87 7.13 3.49
N THR A 261 -43.94 7.78 3.95
CA THR A 261 -44.58 7.53 5.25
C THR A 261 -44.75 6.03 5.45
N PHE A 262 -44.06 5.48 6.45
CA PHE A 262 -44.39 4.17 7.00
C PHE A 262 -45.79 4.24 7.64
N PRO A 263 -46.61 3.17 7.52
CA PRO A 263 -47.88 3.08 8.24
C PRO A 263 -47.69 3.05 9.76
#